data_AF-A0A0T1W5H1-F1
#
_entry.id   AF-A0A0T1W5H1-F1
#
_cell.length_a   1.000
_cell.length_b   1.000
_cell.length_c   1.000
_cell.angle_alpha   90.00
_cell.angle_beta   90.00
_cell.angle_gamma   90.00
#
_symmetry.space_group_name_H-M   'P 1'
#
loop_
_entity.id
_entity.type
_entity.pdbx_description
1 polymer ?
#
loop_
_entity_poly.entity_id
_entity_poly.type
_entity_poly.pdbx_seq_one_letter_code
_entity_poly.pdbx_strand_id
1 'polypeptide(L)'
;MNAFNEISKSTAAFFVQAGASFGVSFLGAIGGIYFLPLDPWQRLFLGMTVLFLVASSFTLAKVIRDQQEASTIRVRLDEARMEKLIAEHNPFSAA
;
A
#
# COMPACT_ATOMS: atom_id res chain seq x y z
N MET A 1 -12.10 -2.47 -26.36
CA MET A 1 -11.36 -3.18 -25.29
C MET A 1 -11.37 -2.31 -24.04
N ASN A 2 -12.40 -2.42 -23.19
CA ASN A 2 -12.57 -1.57 -21.98
C ASN A 2 -12.38 -2.37 -20.67
N ALA A 3 -11.53 -3.40 -20.68
CA ALA A 3 -11.26 -4.23 -19.50
C ALA A 3 -10.28 -3.57 -18.50
N PHE A 4 -9.56 -2.52 -18.91
CA PHE A 4 -8.54 -1.85 -18.09
C PHE A 4 -9.09 -0.72 -17.18
N ASN A 5 -10.38 -0.40 -17.28
CA ASN A 5 -11.00 0.66 -16.48
C ASN A 5 -11.62 0.18 -15.16
N GLU A 6 -11.64 -1.14 -14.91
CA GLU A 6 -12.07 -1.71 -13.63
C GLU A 6 -10.88 -1.80 -12.65
N ILE A 7 -10.18 -0.69 -12.46
CA ILE A 7 -9.39 -0.52 -11.23
C ILE A 7 -10.44 -0.32 -10.14
N SER A 8 -10.92 -1.43 -9.59
CA SER A 8 -11.93 -1.48 -8.54
C SER A 8 -11.48 -0.58 -7.40
N LYS A 9 -11.99 0.65 -7.34
CA LYS A 9 -11.80 1.53 -6.19
C LYS A 9 -12.38 0.79 -5.00
N SER A 10 -11.52 0.42 -4.05
CA SER A 10 -11.99 -0.17 -2.80
C SER A 10 -13.05 0.74 -2.21
N THR A 11 -14.25 0.20 -2.02
CA THR A 11 -15.37 0.98 -1.48
C THR A 11 -14.99 1.48 -0.08
N ALA A 12 -15.42 2.68 0.28
CA ALA A 12 -15.13 3.29 1.60
C ALA A 12 -15.46 2.34 2.77
N ALA A 13 -16.47 1.47 2.60
CA ALA A 13 -16.81 0.41 3.53
C ALA A 13 -15.66 -0.57 3.82
N PHE A 14 -14.92 -1.03 2.80
CA PHE A 14 -13.77 -1.93 2.98
C PHE A 14 -12.60 -1.26 3.70
N PHE A 15 -12.37 0.03 3.43
CA PHE A 15 -11.36 0.81 4.13
C PHE A 15 -11.68 0.94 5.62
N VAL A 16 -12.93 1.28 5.96
CA VAL A 16 -13.40 1.37 7.34
C VAL A 16 -13.33 0.01 8.04
N GLN A 17 -13.75 -1.07 7.37
CA GLN A 17 -13.66 -2.43 7.91
C GLN A 17 -12.20 -2.82 8.20
N ALA A 18 -11.27 -2.55 7.28
CA ALA A 18 -9.87 -2.86 7.48
C ALA A 18 -9.29 -2.12 8.70
N GLY A 19 -9.61 -0.82 8.84
CA GLY A 19 -9.21 -0.02 10.01
C GLY A 19 -9.81 -0.55 11.31
N ALA A 20 -11.09 -0.92 11.31
CA ALA A 20 -11.77 -1.48 12.48
C ALA A 20 -11.16 -2.84 12.89
N SER A 21 -10.95 -3.76 11.94
CA SER A 21 -10.33 -5.07 12.20
C SER A 21 -8.91 -4.94 12.74
N PHE A 22 -8.14 -3.98 12.21
CA PHE A 22 -6.81 -3.67 12.73
C PHE A 22 -6.89 -3.15 14.18
N GLY A 23 -7.80 -2.22 14.46
CA GLY A 23 -8.02 -1.70 15.81
C GLY A 23 -8.38 -2.78 16.82
N VAL A 24 -9.32 -3.68 16.48
CA VAL A 24 -9.70 -4.81 17.34
C VAL A 24 -8.52 -5.76 17.57
N SER A 25 -7.77 -6.10 16.53
CA SER A 25 -6.59 -6.97 16.65
C SER A 25 -5.49 -6.34 17.51
N PHE A 26 -5.25 -5.04 17.33
CA PHE A 26 -4.25 -4.31 18.09
C PHE A 26 -4.61 -4.20 19.58
N LEU A 27 -5.87 -3.91 19.88
CA LEU A 27 -6.38 -3.93 21.26
C LEU A 27 -6.31 -5.33 21.86
N GLY A 28 -6.61 -6.37 21.08
CA GLY A 28 -6.45 -7.76 21.49
C GLY A 28 -4.99 -8.10 21.85
N ALA A 29 -4.02 -7.65 21.05
CA ALA A 29 -2.59 -7.85 21.32
C ALA A 29 -2.15 -7.15 22.62
N ILE A 30 -2.52 -5.88 22.80
CA ILE A 30 -2.22 -5.14 24.04
C ILE A 30 -2.90 -5.78 25.25
N GLY A 31 -4.17 -6.17 25.11
CA GLY A 31 -4.92 -6.87 26.14
C GLY A 31 -4.25 -8.19 26.53
N GLY A 32 -3.83 -9.00 25.55
CA GLY A 32 -3.10 -10.23 25.79
C GLY A 32 -1.77 -10.02 26.54
N ILE A 33 -1.02 -8.98 26.18
CA ILE A 33 0.20 -8.58 26.90
C ILE A 33 -0.11 -8.16 28.34
N TYR A 34 -1.27 -7.55 28.60
CA TYR A 34 -1.67 -7.12 29.95
C TYR A 34 -2.08 -8.29 30.85
N PHE A 35 -2.76 -9.31 30.32
CA PHE A 35 -3.21 -10.49 31.07
C PHE A 35 -2.09 -11.52 31.34
N LEU A 36 -0.95 -11.41 30.66
CA LEU A 36 0.20 -12.27 30.87
C LEU A 36 0.87 -11.99 32.24
N PRO A 37 1.11 -13.03 33.08
CA PRO A 37 1.82 -12.87 34.35
C PRO A 37 3.33 -12.76 34.11
N LEU A 38 3.76 -11.60 33.60
CA LEU A 38 5.16 -11.29 33.27
C LEU A 38 5.68 -10.14 34.13
N ASP A 39 7.00 -10.05 34.26
CA ASP A 39 7.63 -8.91 34.90
C ASP A 39 7.36 -7.62 34.13
N PRO A 40 7.28 -6.46 34.82
CA PRO A 40 7.03 -5.17 34.18
C PRO A 40 7.99 -4.86 33.03
N TRP A 41 9.26 -5.27 33.15
CA TRP A 41 10.30 -5.04 32.15
C TRP A 41 10.08 -5.85 30.87
N GLN A 42 9.76 -7.15 31.00
CA GLN A 42 9.47 -8.04 29.87
C GLN A 42 8.20 -7.58 29.14
N ARG A 43 7.19 -7.15 29.91
CA ARG A 43 5.94 -6.60 29.37
C ARG A 43 6.17 -5.33 28.56
N LEU A 44 7.01 -4.42 29.05
CA LEU A 44 7.37 -3.20 28.32
C LEU A 44 8.16 -3.52 27.04
N PHE A 45 9.08 -4.48 27.09
CA PHE A 45 9.79 -4.94 25.90
C PHE A 45 8.82 -5.45 24.83
N LEU A 46 7.89 -6.33 25.18
CA LEU A 46 6.86 -6.84 24.26
C LEU A 46 5.99 -5.72 23.70
N GLY A 47 5.56 -4.77 24.55
CA GLY A 47 4.80 -3.60 24.11
C GLY A 47 5.56 -2.77 23.08
N MET A 48 6.84 -2.46 23.34
CA MET A 48 7.70 -1.73 22.41
C MET A 48 7.93 -2.50 21.10
N THR A 49 8.17 -3.82 21.18
CA THR A 49 8.32 -4.66 19.99
C THR A 49 7.07 -4.65 19.13
N VAL A 50 5.88 -4.81 19.72
CA VAL A 50 4.61 -4.78 18.99
C VAL A 50 4.37 -3.42 18.34
N LEU A 51 4.59 -2.32 19.08
CA LEU A 51 4.44 -0.96 18.54
C LEU A 51 5.37 -0.70 17.35
N PHE A 52 6.65 -1.07 17.49
CA PHE A 52 7.63 -0.91 16.42
C PHE A 52 7.33 -1.80 15.20
N LEU A 53 6.93 -3.05 15.44
CA LEU A 53 6.56 -3.98 14.37
C LEU A 53 5.35 -3.47 13.57
N VAL A 54 4.34 -2.93 14.25
CA VAL A 54 3.17 -2.31 13.62
C VAL A 54 3.57 -1.07 12.79
N ALA A 55 4.36 -0.16 13.37
CA ALA A 55 4.80 1.05 12.66
C ALA A 55 5.66 0.72 11.41
N SER A 56 6.58 -0.23 11.53
CA SER A 56 7.42 -0.69 10.42
C SER A 56 6.61 -1.42 9.35
N SER A 57 5.60 -2.20 9.72
CA SER A 57 4.69 -2.84 8.77
C SER A 57 3.91 -1.82 7.91
N PHE A 58 3.37 -0.75 8.53
CA PHE A 58 2.71 0.32 7.77
C PHE A 58 3.68 1.09 6.86
N THR A 59 4.90 1.36 7.34
CA THR A 59 5.94 1.99 6.53
C THR A 59 6.28 1.13 5.31
N LEU A 60 6.46 -0.18 5.51
CA LEU A 60 6.72 -1.13 4.44
C LEU A 60 5.55 -1.21 3.45
N ALA A 61 4.31 -1.27 3.95
CA ALA A 61 3.11 -1.25 3.11
C ALA A 61 3.03 0.00 2.24
N LYS A 62 3.37 1.17 2.82
CA LYS A 62 3.45 2.43 2.07
C LYS A 62 4.51 2.36 0.98
N VAL A 63 5.73 1.92 1.30
CA VAL A 63 6.82 1.78 0.32
C VAL A 63 6.42 0.86 -0.84
N ILE A 64 5.79 -0.28 -0.56
CA ILE A 64 5.33 -1.21 -1.60
C ILE A 64 4.26 -0.55 -2.48
N ARG A 65 3.28 0.14 -1.89
CA ARG A 65 2.24 0.86 -2.64
C ARG A 65 2.84 1.97 -3.50
N ASP A 66 3.73 2.77 -2.94
CA ASP A 66 4.41 3.86 -3.64
C ASP A 66 5.22 3.31 -4.83
N GLN A 67 5.84 2.12 -4.70
CA GLN A 67 6.51 1.43 -5.81
C GLN A 67 5.55 0.96 -6.91
N GLN A 68 4.39 0.41 -6.55
CA GLN A 68 3.35 -0.02 -7.51
C GLN A 68 2.74 1.18 -8.28
N GLU A 69 2.53 2.30 -7.60
CA GLU A 69 2.05 3.54 -8.23
C GLU A 69 3.12 4.10 -9.18
N ALA A 70 4.38 4.13 -8.74
CA ALA A 70 5.49 4.62 -9.56
C ALA A 70 5.78 3.74 -10.80
N SER A 71 5.59 2.42 -10.73
CA SER A 71 5.73 1.54 -11.91
C SER A 71 4.62 1.79 -12.93
N THR A 72 3.38 1.93 -12.46
CA THR A 72 2.20 2.21 -13.31
C THR A 72 2.33 3.55 -14.04
N ILE A 73 2.84 4.58 -13.36
CA ILE A 73 3.06 5.91 -13.97
C ILE A 73 4.14 5.86 -15.05
N ARG A 74 5.24 5.12 -14.82
CA ARG A 74 6.32 4.98 -15.81
C ARG A 74 5.83 4.37 -17.12
N VAL A 75 5.05 3.29 -17.05
CA VAL A 75 4.48 2.63 -18.24
C VAL A 75 3.64 3.61 -19.07
N ARG A 76 2.76 4.39 -18.43
CA ARG A 76 1.92 5.39 -19.12
C ARG A 76 2.73 6.52 -19.74
N LEU A 77 3.82 6.94 -19.08
CA LEU A 77 4.71 7.96 -19.60
C LEU A 77 5.50 7.46 -20.81
N ASP A 78 5.97 6.22 -20.77
CA ASP A 78 6.67 5.58 -21.89
C ASP A 78 5.73 5.45 -23.09
N GLU A 79 4.48 5.02 -22.89
CA GLU A 79 3.45 4.98 -23.94
C GLU A 79 3.23 6.36 -24.58
N ALA A 80 3.01 7.40 -23.78
CA ALA A 80 2.80 8.75 -24.30
C ALA A 80 4.03 9.33 -25.01
N ARG A 81 5.24 9.01 -24.54
CA ARG A 81 6.50 9.39 -25.20
C ARG A 81 6.68 8.65 -26.52
N MET A 82 6.39 7.36 -26.55
CA MET A 82 6.44 6.57 -27.79
C MET A 82 5.42 7.08 -28.80
N GLU A 83 4.18 7.37 -28.38
CA GLU A 83 3.15 7.97 -29.24
C GLU A 83 3.62 9.30 -29.84
N LYS A 84 4.24 10.17 -29.02
CA LYS A 84 4.81 11.42 -29.52
C LYS A 84 5.93 11.21 -30.54
N LEU A 85 6.86 10.28 -30.27
CA LEU A 85 7.95 9.97 -31.21
C LEU A 85 7.41 9.41 -32.53
N ILE A 86 6.38 8.56 -32.48
CA ILE A 86 5.72 8.02 -33.67
C ILE A 86 4.99 9.14 -34.44
N ALA A 87 4.31 10.05 -33.74
CA ALA A 87 3.61 11.17 -34.37
C ALA A 87 4.57 12.17 -35.03
N GLU A 88 5.72 12.44 -34.41
CA GLU A 88 6.76 13.34 -34.92
C GLU A 88 7.56 12.71 -36.06
N HIS A 89 7.66 11.37 -36.08
CA HIS A 89 8.29 10.59 -37.14
C HIS A 89 7.22 9.88 -38.00
N ASN A 90 6.45 10.66 -38.76
CA ASN A 90 5.47 10.12 -39.72
C ASN A 90 6.05 10.09 -41.16
N PRO A 91 6.64 8.96 -41.60
CA PRO A 91 7.21 8.84 -42.95
C PRO A 91 6.17 8.77 -44.08
N PHE A 92 4.86 8.78 -43.78
CA PHE A 92 3.79 8.68 -44.79
C PHE A 92 3.15 10.02 -45.19
N SER A 93 3.59 11.15 -44.62
CA SER A 93 3.14 12.49 -45.06
C SER A 93 3.98 13.08 -46.21
N ALA A 94 5.00 12.36 -46.68
CA ALA A 94 5.95 12.81 -47.70
C ALA A 94 5.82 12.07 -49.05
N ALA A 95 4.64 11.49 -49.34
CA ALA A 95 4.31 10.93 -50.65
C ALA A 95 3.00 11.55 -51.18
#